data_AF-A0A6B2SNZ5-F1
#
_entry.id   AF-A0A6B2SNZ5-F1
#
_cell.length_a   1.000
_cell.length_b   1.000
_cell.length_c   1.000
_cell.angle_alpha   90.00
_cell.angle_beta   90.00
_cell.angle_gamma   90.00
#
_symmetry.space_group_name_H-M   'P 1'
#
loop_
_entity.id
_entity.type
_entity.pdbx_description
1 polymer ?
#
loop_
_entity_poly.entity_id
_entity_poly.type
_entity_poly.pdbx_seq_one_letter_code
_entity_poly.pdbx_strand_id
1 'polypeptide(L)'
;MTTENPGIPRPDESQAQRLSFPRQHARTQRFTLGAPRAFTVAPDGSRVVFLRSSDGTDRANRLWVLDVSDGGAERVAADPHVLLGGAAEKLSAAERARRERSREGGAGIV
;
A
#
# COMPACT_ATOMS: atom_id res chain seq x y z
N MET A 1 -50.98 0.73 33.40
CA MET A 1 -49.97 1.79 33.52
C MET A 1 -48.62 1.09 33.47
N THR A 2 -48.15 0.83 32.26
CA THR A 2 -46.96 0.01 31.98
C THR A 2 -45.92 0.96 31.39
N THR A 3 -44.92 1.32 32.18
CA THR A 3 -43.87 2.23 31.73
C THR A 3 -42.93 1.47 30.80
N GLU A 4 -42.88 1.88 29.55
CA GLU A 4 -41.89 1.44 28.56
C GLU A 4 -40.49 1.74 29.08
N ASN A 5 -39.59 0.76 29.01
CA ASN A 5 -38.17 0.95 29.26
C ASN A 5 -37.52 1.35 27.93
N PRO A 6 -37.10 2.62 27.73
CA PRO A 6 -36.47 3.00 26.48
C PRO A 6 -35.08 2.36 26.44
N GLY A 7 -34.94 1.31 25.62
CA GLY A 7 -33.68 0.61 25.42
C GLY A 7 -32.59 1.59 24.98
N ILE A 8 -31.46 1.57 25.70
CA ILE A 8 -30.26 2.31 25.33
C ILE A 8 -29.91 1.93 23.88
N PRO A 9 -29.75 2.90 22.95
CA PRO A 9 -29.34 2.59 21.60
C PRO A 9 -27.97 1.91 21.64
N ARG A 10 -27.88 0.70 21.09
CA ARG A 10 -26.60 0.02 20.87
C ARG A 10 -25.73 0.95 20.01
N PRO A 11 -24.46 1.20 20.36
CA PRO A 11 -23.59 2.02 19.53
C PRO A 11 -23.56 1.44 18.11
N ASP A 12 -23.79 2.32 17.15
CA ASP A 12 -23.80 2.09 15.71
C ASP A 12 -22.80 1.00 15.27
N GLU A 13 -23.29 -0.01 14.53
CA GLU A 13 -22.50 -1.10 13.95
C GLU A 13 -21.35 -0.58 13.07
N SER A 14 -21.34 0.70 12.69
CA SER A 14 -20.21 1.39 12.06
C SER A 14 -18.91 1.39 12.90
N GLN A 15 -19.00 1.19 14.21
CA GLN A 15 -17.84 1.03 15.10
C GLN A 15 -17.20 -0.37 15.00
N ALA A 16 -17.92 -1.38 14.50
CA ALA A 16 -17.50 -2.78 14.53
C ALA A 16 -16.36 -3.14 13.55
N GLN A 17 -15.93 -2.19 12.70
CA GLN A 17 -14.90 -2.43 11.68
C GLN A 17 -13.59 -1.65 11.89
N ARG A 18 -13.43 -0.89 12.99
CA ARG A 18 -12.14 -0.28 13.31
C ARG A 18 -11.24 -1.29 14.01
N LEU A 19 -10.25 -1.81 13.26
CA LEU A 19 -9.18 -2.64 13.83
C LEU A 19 -8.55 -1.92 15.03
N SER A 20 -8.17 -2.68 16.06
CA SER A 20 -7.36 -2.13 17.15
C SER A 20 -6.04 -1.56 16.61
N PHE A 21 -5.46 -0.58 17.30
CA PHE A 21 -4.22 0.05 16.87
C PHE A 21 -3.10 -0.98 16.54
N PRO A 22 -2.80 -2.01 17.37
CA PRO A 22 -1.78 -3.00 17.02
C PRO A 22 -2.09 -3.76 15.72
N ARG A 23 -3.37 -4.10 15.48
CA ARG A 23 -3.80 -4.78 14.25
C ARG A 23 -3.70 -3.85 13.04
N GLN A 24 -4.11 -2.59 13.18
CA GLN A 24 -4.01 -1.61 12.11
C GLN A 24 -2.55 -1.29 11.78
N HIS A 25 -1.73 -1.04 12.79
CA HIS A 25 -0.28 -0.82 12.67
C HIS A 25 0.44 -2.00 12.00
N ALA A 26 0.06 -3.25 12.30
CA ALA A 26 0.60 -4.42 11.61
C ALA A 26 0.10 -4.52 10.15
N ARG A 27 -1.19 -4.27 9.91
CA ARG A 27 -1.81 -4.37 8.58
C ARG A 27 -1.25 -3.37 7.57
N THR A 28 -0.95 -2.14 8.02
CA THR A 28 -0.43 -1.06 7.17
C THR A 28 1.09 -0.98 7.12
N GLN A 29 1.78 -1.97 7.71
CA GLN A 29 3.22 -1.93 7.98
C GLN A 29 3.66 -0.59 8.59
N ARG A 30 3.15 -0.27 9.78
CA ARG A 30 3.45 0.99 10.48
C ARG A 30 3.00 2.23 9.69
N PHE A 31 1.91 2.10 8.93
CA PHE A 31 1.36 3.15 8.07
C PHE A 31 2.31 3.61 6.95
N THR A 32 3.17 2.71 6.46
CA THR A 32 4.11 2.99 5.37
C THR A 32 3.62 2.53 4.01
N LEU A 33 2.71 1.54 3.96
CA LEU A 33 2.07 1.14 2.72
C LEU A 33 1.26 2.32 2.16
N GLY A 34 1.26 2.46 0.84
CA GLY A 34 0.64 3.57 0.12
C GLY A 34 1.47 4.86 0.11
N ALA A 35 2.53 4.97 0.90
CA ALA A 35 3.44 6.11 0.84
C ALA A 35 4.43 5.95 -0.33
N PRO A 36 4.60 6.97 -1.21
CA PRO A 36 5.63 6.96 -2.24
C PRO A 36 7.05 6.87 -1.66
N ARG A 37 7.95 6.10 -2.29
CA ARG A 37 9.38 6.02 -1.93
C ARG A 37 10.27 5.79 -3.17
N ALA A 38 11.59 5.77 -2.96
CA ALA A 38 12.60 5.46 -3.99
C ALA A 38 12.47 6.33 -5.26
N PHE A 39 12.40 7.64 -5.06
CA PHE A 39 12.23 8.59 -6.15
C PHE A 39 13.46 8.69 -7.04
N THR A 40 13.24 8.86 -8.33
CA THR A 40 14.25 9.24 -9.31
C THR A 40 13.66 10.28 -10.26
N VAL A 41 14.34 11.41 -10.42
CA VAL A 41 13.94 12.48 -11.34
C VAL A 41 14.63 12.24 -12.68
N ALA A 42 13.90 12.37 -13.79
CA ALA A 42 14.52 12.31 -15.11
C ALA A 42 15.50 13.47 -15.30
N PRO A 43 16.63 13.29 -16.03
CA PRO A 43 17.63 14.35 -16.21
C PRO A 43 17.07 15.65 -16.83
N ASP A 44 16.02 15.52 -17.64
CA ASP A 44 15.31 16.64 -18.28
C ASP A 44 14.21 17.27 -17.40
N GLY A 45 13.99 16.73 -16.19
CA GLY A 45 12.95 17.18 -15.26
C GLY A 45 11.52 16.88 -15.69
N SER A 46 11.29 16.19 -16.81
CA SER A 46 9.96 15.97 -17.37
C SER A 46 9.09 15.02 -16.53
N ARG A 47 9.72 14.14 -15.76
CA ARG A 47 9.03 13.10 -14.98
C ARG A 47 9.78 12.69 -13.72
N VAL A 48 9.03 12.17 -12.75
CA VAL A 48 9.55 11.52 -11.54
C VAL A 48 9.06 10.09 -11.49
N VAL A 49 9.96 9.13 -11.29
CA VAL A 49 9.64 7.72 -11.10
C VAL A 49 9.75 7.37 -9.63
N PHE A 50 8.80 6.60 -9.10
CA PHE A 50 8.79 6.19 -7.69
C PHE A 50 8.06 4.86 -7.47
N LEU A 51 8.24 4.27 -6.29
CA LEU A 51 7.54 3.07 -5.84
C LEU A 51 6.41 3.43 -4.88
N ARG A 52 5.23 2.85 -5.10
CA ARG A 52 4.07 2.97 -4.20
C ARG A 52 3.15 1.76 -4.39
N SER A 53 2.60 1.21 -3.31
CA SER A 53 1.51 0.23 -3.39
C SER A 53 0.20 0.88 -3.83
N SER A 54 -0.83 0.09 -4.19
CA SER A 54 -2.11 0.69 -4.63
C SER A 54 -2.84 1.42 -3.50
N ASP A 55 -2.66 0.96 -2.26
CA ASP A 55 -3.31 1.50 -1.08
C ASP A 55 -2.49 1.22 0.20
N GLY A 56 -3.00 1.70 1.34
CA GLY A 56 -2.37 1.58 2.65
C GLY A 56 -2.33 0.16 3.24
N THR A 57 -2.79 -0.85 2.52
CA THR A 57 -2.83 -2.25 2.96
C THR A 57 -2.31 -3.24 1.92
N ASP A 58 -2.21 -2.84 0.66
CA ASP A 58 -1.50 -3.60 -0.37
C ASP A 58 0.01 -3.60 -0.11
N ARG A 59 0.59 -4.80 -0.06
CA ARG A 59 2.04 -4.98 0.15
C ARG A 59 2.84 -4.88 -1.15
N ALA A 60 2.19 -5.04 -2.30
CA ALA A 60 2.87 -5.05 -3.58
C ALA A 60 3.13 -3.63 -4.08
N ASN A 61 4.41 -3.26 -4.20
CA ASN A 61 4.78 -1.99 -4.79
C ASN A 61 4.71 -2.05 -6.31
N ARG A 62 4.17 -0.99 -6.89
CA ARG A 62 4.14 -0.74 -8.33
C ARG A 62 5.14 0.37 -8.66
N LEU A 63 5.59 0.39 -9.90
CA LEU A 63 6.37 1.51 -10.43
C LEU A 63 5.40 2.56 -10.95
N TRP A 64 5.52 3.77 -10.44
CA TRP A 64 4.72 4.92 -10.85
C TRP A 64 5.58 5.95 -11.55
N VAL A 65 4.94 6.70 -12.45
CA VAL A 65 5.51 7.88 -13.09
C VAL A 65 4.58 9.05 -12.80
N LEU A 66 5.14 10.13 -12.30
CA LEU A 66 4.53 11.46 -12.29
C LEU A 66 5.04 12.21 -13.52
N ASP A 67 4.16 12.53 -14.45
CA ASP A 67 4.46 13.35 -15.62
C ASP A 67 4.34 14.83 -15.23
N VAL A 68 5.48 15.50 -15.04
CA VAL A 68 5.56 16.86 -14.47
C VAL A 68 5.12 17.91 -15.49
N SER A 69 5.45 17.68 -16.77
CA SER A 69 5.07 18.58 -17.86
C SER A 69 3.57 18.59 -18.14
N ASP A 70 2.85 17.52 -17.75
CA ASP A 70 1.41 17.35 -17.98
C ASP A 70 0.61 17.57 -16.68
N GLY A 71 0.85 18.70 -16.02
CA GLY A 71 0.08 19.11 -14.84
C GLY A 71 0.23 18.22 -13.60
N GLY A 72 1.19 17.28 -13.60
CA GLY A 72 1.42 16.36 -12.48
C GLY A 72 0.52 15.13 -12.50
N ALA A 73 0.13 14.64 -13.67
CA ALA A 73 -0.59 13.38 -13.78
C ALA A 73 0.27 12.19 -13.34
N GLU A 74 -0.27 11.29 -12.52
CA GLU A 74 0.38 10.04 -12.13
C GLU A 74 -0.18 8.86 -12.93
N ARG A 75 0.70 7.93 -13.32
CA ARG A 75 0.32 6.67 -13.95
C ARG A 75 1.19 5.51 -13.47
N VAL A 76 0.64 4.31 -13.50
CA VAL A 76 1.40 3.07 -13.27
C VAL A 76 2.22 2.77 -14.51
N ALA A 77 3.54 2.67 -14.36
CA ALA A 77 4.45 2.25 -15.42
C ALA A 77 4.69 0.74 -15.41
N ALA A 78 4.67 0.11 -14.23
CA ALA A 78 4.78 -1.34 -14.10
C ALA A 78 3.98 -1.85 -12.91
N ASP A 79 3.12 -2.83 -13.16
CA ASP A 79 2.31 -3.51 -12.15
C ASP A 79 2.78 -4.97 -12.01
N PRO A 80 3.28 -5.40 -10.83
CA PRO A 80 3.74 -6.77 -10.63
C PRO A 80 2.65 -7.82 -10.87
N HIS A 81 1.38 -7.51 -10.61
CA HIS A 81 0.29 -8.45 -10.89
C HIS A 81 0.14 -8.71 -12.40
N VAL A 82 0.28 -7.65 -13.21
CA VAL A 82 0.26 -7.75 -14.67
C VAL A 82 1.50 -8.46 -15.19
N LEU A 83 2.69 -8.08 -14.70
CA LEU A 83 3.97 -8.68 -15.10
C LEU A 83 4.05 -10.19 -14.82
N LEU A 84 3.42 -10.64 -13.73
CA LEU A 84 3.37 -12.04 -13.35
C LEU A 84 2.19 -12.81 -13.98
N GLY A 85 1.35 -12.15 -14.80
CA GLY A 85 0.15 -12.76 -15.37
C GLY A 85 -0.83 -13.27 -14.30
N GLY A 86 -0.94 -12.57 -13.16
CA GLY A 86 -1.76 -12.96 -12.02
C GLY A 86 -1.17 -14.08 -11.14
N ALA A 87 0.00 -14.63 -11.48
CA ALA A 87 0.68 -15.59 -10.63
C ALA A 87 1.23 -14.92 -9.36
N ALA A 88 1.34 -15.70 -8.27
CA ALA A 88 2.02 -15.24 -7.07
C ALA A 88 3.52 -15.07 -7.31
N GLU A 89 4.12 -14.06 -6.66
CA GLU A 89 5.56 -13.83 -6.68
C GLU A 89 6.32 -15.04 -6.08
N LYS A 90 7.32 -15.53 -6.80
CA LYS A 90 8.20 -16.63 -6.35
C LYS A 90 9.62 -16.13 -6.19
N LEU A 91 10.03 -15.93 -4.94
CA LEU A 91 11.37 -15.42 -4.63
C LEU A 91 12.40 -16.55 -4.50
N SER A 92 13.52 -16.39 -5.20
CA SER A 92 14.69 -17.24 -5.01
C SER A 92 15.22 -17.12 -3.56
N ALA A 93 16.00 -18.10 -3.11
CA ALA A 93 16.63 -18.03 -1.79
C ALA A 93 17.54 -16.81 -1.63
N ALA A 94 18.27 -16.47 -2.69
CA ALA A 94 19.15 -15.30 -2.73
C ALA A 94 18.35 -13.99 -2.59
N GLU A 95 17.21 -13.86 -3.27
CA GLU A 95 16.39 -12.66 -3.19
C GLU A 95 15.71 -12.52 -1.82
N ARG A 96 15.20 -13.62 -1.24
CA ARG A 96 14.71 -13.61 0.15
C ARG A 96 15.78 -13.15 1.13
N ALA A 97 17.01 -13.66 0.98
CA ALA A 97 18.13 -13.27 1.83
C ALA A 97 18.58 -11.81 1.62
N ARG A 98 18.43 -11.25 0.41
CA ARG A 98 18.66 -9.83 0.14
C ARG A 98 17.62 -8.98 0.87
N ARG A 99 16.33 -9.27 0.69
CA ARG A 99 15.23 -8.50 1.30
C ARG A 99 15.30 -8.51 2.82
N GLU A 100 15.64 -9.65 3.43
CA GLU A 100 15.84 -9.74 4.88
C GLU A 100 16.94 -8.79 5.36
N ARG A 101 18.12 -8.80 4.71
CA ARG A 101 19.25 -7.93 5.08
C ARG A 101 18.93 -6.45 4.90
N SER A 102 18.17 -6.08 3.87
CA SER A 102 17.75 -4.70 3.63
C SER A 102 16.51 -4.29 4.43
N ARG A 103 15.91 -5.19 5.22
CA ARG A 103 14.61 -5.00 5.90
C ARG A 103 13.50 -4.58 4.93
N GLU A 104 13.52 -5.13 3.72
CA GLU A 104 12.46 -4.91 2.73
C GLU A 104 11.28 -5.84 3.03
N GLY A 105 10.26 -5.28 3.69
CA GLY A 105 9.04 -5.99 4.08
C GLY A 105 7.93 -5.96 3.03
N GLY A 106 8.11 -5.22 1.95
CA GLY A 106 7.19 -5.12 0.83
C GLY A 106 7.34 -6.27 -0.17
N ALA A 107 6.29 -6.47 -0.96
CA ALA A 107 6.28 -7.35 -2.13
C ALA A 107 6.36 -6.53 -3.43
N GLY A 108 6.45 -7.21 -4.56
CA GLY A 108 6.47 -6.57 -5.88
C GLY A 108 7.82 -5.94 -6.20
N ILE A 109 7.78 -4.75 -6.80
CA ILE A 109 8.99 -4.07 -7.31
C ILE A 109 9.75 -3.42 -6.14
N VAL A 110 11.05 -3.72 -5.99
CA VAL A 110 11.93 -3.32 -4.87
C VAL A 110 13.33 -2.91 -5.33
#